data_AF-A0A7X0MHX5-F1
#
_entry.id   AF-A0A7X0MHX5-F1
#
_cell.length_a   1.000
_cell.length_b   1.000
_cell.length_c   1.000
_cell.angle_alpha   90.00
_cell.angle_beta   90.00
_cell.angle_gamma   90.00
#
_symmetry.space_group_name_H-M   'P 1'
#
loop_
_entity.id
_entity.type
_entity.pdbx_description
1 polymer ?
#
loop_
_entity_poly.entity_id
_entity_poly.type
_entity_poly.pdbx_seq_one_letter_code
_entity_poly.pdbx_strand_id
1 'polypeptide(L)'
;MKKILIIACIAISIIHQSCKKDSNRQNTGSTAIDSKNSETNLAQTKFAVLLAKAVKSDPDLRNFLKNESLKQFDNDHDILYHMVKDVKINGAETLHEKLIRYQVSDKELDSIETQLPLLTIFIPSLPSFSPEKWNAASEVPFIATSNVGESNVSLYDGSGNSMVLKPNQTPAFPVLVIKQNERVIVNRNSLQSTAKMSNSIKNGSSIAYQNSNLSLSFADKAFDGTNKSKQVNFVKSNAAIVNDIDPISIEAYNSGNEWHRDYIYYGLTASTPNGEFKHNYSEFITSFKFLTPNALGIISDQDEDPKKNDLYGQANTKPPLPKTMWTEGNFEIKITILINAKNGAGSELTKVMSVSPGELFDLQYDLIQDAHGPFGTIKIYQIKSVTPKEFHPNIELVPWDLENYGTAWKFIFYETDNAQEITKSYENTSTYAGNFGIDLGVSKKIGLKFGGSATTSTKNSYTVKTTLNSDFLGEAILTFDQPIITGSSGGSYTTREITTGNLLSITVQPKKVF
;
A
#
# COMPACT_ATOMS: atom_id res chain seq x y z
N MET A 1 -31.46 -28.32 -83.88
CA MET A 1 -31.11 -29.76 -83.89
C MET A 1 -30.04 -29.99 -82.83
N LYS A 2 -30.34 -30.88 -81.86
CA LYS A 2 -29.49 -31.84 -81.09
C LYS A 2 -27.98 -31.50 -80.89
N LYS A 3 -27.35 -31.65 -79.72
CA LYS A 3 -27.64 -32.33 -78.45
C LYS A 3 -26.64 -31.84 -77.36
N ILE A 4 -27.07 -31.95 -76.11
CA ILE A 4 -26.35 -31.84 -74.84
C ILE A 4 -25.22 -32.87 -74.71
N LEU A 5 -24.08 -32.51 -74.09
CA LEU A 5 -23.49 -33.23 -72.95
C LEU A 5 -22.49 -32.37 -72.13
N ILE A 6 -22.52 -32.61 -70.83
CA ILE A 6 -21.87 -31.93 -69.69
C ILE A 6 -20.49 -32.57 -69.40
N ILE A 7 -19.63 -31.84 -68.65
CA ILE A 7 -18.66 -32.25 -67.59
C ILE A 7 -17.43 -31.30 -67.71
N ALA A 8 -17.35 -30.24 -66.91
CA ALA A 8 -16.76 -30.13 -65.56
C ALA A 8 -15.23 -30.31 -65.50
N CYS A 9 -14.52 -29.24 -65.13
CA CYS A 9 -13.46 -29.24 -64.10
C CYS A 9 -12.94 -27.81 -63.88
N ILE A 10 -13.11 -27.35 -62.65
CA ILE A 10 -12.72 -26.05 -62.11
C ILE A 10 -11.21 -26.08 -61.85
N ALA A 11 -10.49 -25.13 -62.41
CA ALA A 11 -9.13 -24.79 -62.04
C ALA A 11 -9.17 -23.41 -61.36
N ILE A 12 -8.82 -23.33 -60.08
CA ILE A 12 -8.20 -22.13 -59.49
C ILE A 12 -7.27 -22.57 -58.36
N SER A 13 -6.10 -21.98 -58.45
CA SER A 13 -4.88 -22.17 -57.70
C SER A 13 -4.94 -21.69 -56.25
N ILE A 14 -4.39 -22.53 -55.38
CA ILE A 14 -3.54 -22.28 -54.20
C ILE A 14 -3.27 -20.78 -53.88
N ILE A 15 -3.67 -20.32 -52.68
CA ILE A 15 -2.79 -19.62 -51.72
C ILE A 15 -3.20 -20.01 -50.30
N HIS A 16 -2.21 -20.49 -49.53
CA HIS A 16 -2.29 -20.86 -48.13
C HIS A 16 -2.46 -19.64 -47.20
N GLN A 17 -3.45 -19.68 -46.32
CA GLN A 17 -3.33 -19.16 -44.95
C GLN A 17 -3.88 -20.20 -43.98
N SER A 18 -2.99 -20.75 -43.16
CA SER A 18 -3.28 -21.70 -42.10
C SER A 18 -3.87 -20.98 -40.88
N CYS A 19 -5.20 -20.85 -40.83
CA CYS A 19 -5.90 -20.65 -39.56
C CYS A 19 -5.88 -21.98 -38.79
N LYS A 20 -4.96 -22.14 -37.83
CA LYS A 20 -5.18 -23.08 -36.73
C LYS A 20 -6.09 -22.41 -35.72
N LYS A 21 -7.24 -23.05 -35.53
CA LYS A 21 -8.31 -22.74 -34.60
C LYS A 21 -7.83 -23.05 -33.18
N ASP A 22 -7.39 -22.03 -32.44
CA ASP A 22 -7.30 -22.16 -30.99
C ASP A 22 -8.69 -21.99 -30.39
N SER A 23 -8.99 -22.90 -29.47
CA SER A 23 -10.30 -23.09 -28.87
C SER A 23 -10.59 -21.91 -27.93
N ASN A 24 -11.68 -21.21 -28.19
CA ASN A 24 -12.30 -20.26 -27.27
C ASN A 24 -12.45 -20.89 -25.88
N ARG A 25 -11.58 -20.51 -24.93
CA ARG A 25 -11.99 -20.44 -23.52
C ARG A 25 -12.83 -19.18 -23.42
N GLN A 26 -14.14 -19.34 -23.31
CA GLN A 26 -15.01 -18.21 -22.98
C GLN A 26 -14.57 -17.62 -21.63
N ASN A 27 -14.22 -16.34 -21.65
CA ASN A 27 -14.06 -15.50 -20.46
C ASN A 27 -15.42 -15.39 -19.75
N THR A 28 -15.71 -16.29 -18.82
CA THR A 28 -16.86 -16.20 -17.91
C THR A 28 -16.55 -15.36 -16.65
N GLY A 29 -15.31 -14.88 -16.49
CA GLY A 29 -14.88 -14.06 -15.34
C GLY A 29 -15.18 -12.56 -15.47
N SER A 30 -15.06 -11.98 -16.67
CA SER A 30 -15.23 -10.52 -16.89
C SER A 30 -16.64 -10.04 -16.57
N THR A 31 -17.66 -10.70 -17.11
CA THR A 31 -19.06 -10.27 -16.98
C THR A 31 -19.60 -10.30 -15.54
N ALA A 32 -19.08 -11.20 -14.70
CA ALA A 32 -19.49 -11.30 -13.29
C ALA A 32 -18.79 -10.24 -12.40
N ILE A 33 -17.55 -9.86 -12.74
CA ILE A 33 -16.82 -8.78 -12.07
C ILE A 33 -17.46 -7.44 -12.45
N ASP A 34 -17.74 -7.22 -13.73
CA ASP A 34 -18.39 -6.01 -14.23
C ASP A 34 -19.77 -5.80 -13.58
N SER A 35 -20.58 -6.86 -13.44
CA SER A 35 -21.88 -6.78 -12.76
C SER A 35 -21.76 -6.47 -11.27
N LYS A 36 -20.77 -7.04 -10.59
CA LYS A 36 -20.56 -6.82 -9.15
C LYS A 36 -20.03 -5.42 -8.85
N ASN A 37 -19.14 -4.90 -9.69
CA ASN A 37 -18.66 -3.53 -9.60
C ASN A 37 -19.81 -2.56 -9.84
N SER A 38 -20.69 -2.83 -10.80
CA SER A 38 -21.88 -2.02 -11.06
C SER A 38 -22.84 -1.95 -9.87
N GLU A 39 -23.12 -3.07 -9.19
CA GLU A 39 -23.96 -3.09 -7.98
C GLU A 39 -23.31 -2.32 -6.81
N THR A 40 -22.00 -2.49 -6.62
CA THR A 40 -21.23 -1.80 -5.58
C THR A 40 -21.24 -0.28 -5.80
N ASN A 41 -20.93 0.16 -7.01
CA ASN A 41 -20.92 1.59 -7.39
C ASN A 41 -22.31 2.22 -7.23
N LEU A 42 -23.38 1.47 -7.57
CA LEU A 42 -24.75 1.94 -7.37
C LEU A 42 -25.08 2.14 -5.89
N ALA A 43 -24.70 1.20 -5.02
CA ALA A 43 -24.90 1.31 -3.58
C ALA A 43 -24.12 2.48 -2.98
N GLN A 44 -22.85 2.67 -3.39
CA GLN A 44 -22.03 3.82 -2.97
C GLN A 44 -22.67 5.15 -3.40
N THR A 45 -23.16 5.22 -4.64
CA THR A 45 -23.84 6.40 -5.18
C THR A 45 -25.09 6.75 -4.38
N LYS A 46 -25.93 5.76 -4.07
CA LYS A 46 -27.14 5.98 -3.25
C LYS A 46 -26.79 6.50 -1.86
N PHE A 47 -25.78 5.93 -1.22
CA PHE A 47 -25.30 6.41 0.07
C PHE A 47 -24.77 7.84 0.00
N ALA A 48 -23.99 8.16 -1.04
CA ALA A 48 -23.44 9.50 -1.26
C ALA A 48 -24.54 10.56 -1.38
N VAL A 49 -25.58 10.30 -2.18
CA VAL A 49 -26.73 11.21 -2.33
C VAL A 49 -27.47 11.39 -1.01
N LEU A 50 -27.65 10.31 -0.25
CA LEU A 50 -28.32 10.34 1.04
C LEU A 50 -27.51 11.18 2.05
N LEU A 51 -26.20 10.93 2.16
CA LEU A 51 -25.31 11.69 3.02
C LEU A 51 -25.25 13.16 2.62
N ALA A 52 -25.23 13.48 1.32
CA ALA A 52 -25.17 14.86 0.82
C ALA A 52 -26.39 15.68 1.29
N LYS A 53 -27.58 15.09 1.26
CA LYS A 53 -28.81 15.71 1.77
C LYS A 53 -28.74 15.91 3.28
N ALA A 54 -28.28 14.91 4.03
CA ALA A 54 -28.19 14.98 5.48
C ALA A 54 -27.20 16.06 5.95
N VAL A 55 -25.98 16.08 5.39
CA VAL A 55 -24.95 17.04 5.79
C VAL A 55 -25.27 18.47 5.36
N LYS A 56 -26.19 18.71 4.41
CA LYS A 56 -26.60 20.08 4.04
C LYS A 56 -27.37 20.77 5.17
N SER A 57 -28.25 20.04 5.84
CA SER A 57 -29.17 20.62 6.83
C SER A 57 -28.75 20.40 8.28
N ASP A 58 -27.72 19.60 8.54
CA ASP A 58 -27.36 19.17 9.89
C ASP A 58 -25.89 19.51 10.25
N PRO A 59 -25.62 20.68 10.87
CA PRO A 59 -24.29 21.04 11.36
C PRO A 59 -23.74 20.09 12.42
N ASP A 60 -24.61 19.48 13.22
CA ASP A 60 -24.21 18.56 14.29
C ASP A 60 -23.69 17.25 13.70
N LEU A 61 -24.33 16.75 12.65
CA LEU A 61 -23.82 15.63 11.86
C LEU A 61 -22.45 15.96 11.25
N ARG A 62 -22.27 17.16 10.68
CA ARG A 62 -20.95 17.57 10.14
C ARG A 62 -19.88 17.57 11.23
N ASN A 63 -20.18 18.13 12.40
CA ASN A 63 -19.27 18.15 13.55
C ASN A 63 -18.96 16.73 14.04
N PHE A 64 -19.96 15.85 14.09
CA PHE A 64 -19.77 14.45 14.42
C PHE A 64 -18.79 13.76 13.47
N LEU A 65 -19.02 13.86 12.15
CA LEU A 65 -18.15 13.27 11.13
C LEU A 65 -16.71 13.82 11.23
N LYS A 66 -16.55 15.13 11.39
CA LYS A 66 -15.23 15.74 11.63
C LYS A 66 -14.52 15.11 12.84
N ASN A 67 -15.22 14.95 13.95
CA ASN A 67 -14.63 14.43 15.17
C ASN A 67 -14.29 12.93 15.06
N GLU A 68 -15.12 12.15 14.37
CA GLU A 68 -14.85 10.74 14.12
C GLU A 68 -13.62 10.55 13.21
N SER A 69 -13.49 11.32 12.12
CA SER A 69 -12.33 11.19 11.22
C SER A 69 -11.00 11.55 11.88
N LEU A 70 -11.00 12.52 12.80
CA LEU A 70 -9.80 12.92 13.56
C LEU A 70 -9.30 11.84 14.53
N LYS A 71 -10.10 10.80 14.82
CA LYS A 71 -9.64 9.67 15.64
C LYS A 71 -8.61 8.83 14.89
N GLN A 72 -8.70 8.80 13.56
CA GLN A 72 -7.86 8.01 12.67
C GLN A 72 -7.77 6.55 13.10
N PHE A 73 -8.92 5.87 13.14
CA PHE A 73 -9.01 4.51 13.69
C PHE A 73 -8.12 3.52 12.93
N ASP A 74 -7.85 3.78 11.65
CA ASP A 74 -7.00 2.99 10.76
C ASP A 74 -5.70 3.71 10.33
N ASN A 75 -5.33 4.78 11.03
CA ASN A 75 -4.26 5.75 10.70
C ASN A 75 -4.57 6.72 9.56
N ASP A 76 -5.79 6.71 9.04
CA ASP A 76 -6.27 7.65 8.03
C ASP A 76 -7.51 8.41 8.54
N HIS A 77 -7.97 9.42 7.81
CA HIS A 77 -9.18 10.19 8.17
C HIS A 77 -10.48 9.48 7.75
N ASP A 78 -10.48 8.15 7.88
CA ASP A 78 -11.59 7.28 7.55
C ASP A 78 -12.58 7.14 8.72
N ILE A 79 -13.85 7.03 8.37
CA ILE A 79 -14.96 6.73 9.28
C ILE A 79 -15.64 5.47 8.77
N LEU A 80 -15.35 4.34 9.39
CA LEU A 80 -16.02 3.08 9.06
C LEU A 80 -17.47 3.14 9.55
N TYR A 81 -18.42 3.21 8.61
CA TYR A 81 -19.82 3.52 8.91
C TYR A 81 -20.42 2.56 9.95
N HIS A 82 -20.16 1.25 9.83
CA HIS A 82 -20.67 0.24 10.77
C HIS A 82 -20.20 0.43 12.21
N MET A 83 -19.05 1.07 12.44
CA MET A 83 -18.57 1.38 13.79
C MET A 83 -19.34 2.53 14.46
N VAL A 84 -19.91 3.43 13.66
CA VAL A 84 -20.47 4.70 14.14
C VAL A 84 -21.97 4.86 13.90
N LYS A 85 -22.59 3.98 13.11
CA LYS A 85 -24.00 4.12 12.68
C LYS A 85 -25.00 4.20 13.84
N ASP A 86 -24.71 3.53 14.95
CA ASP A 86 -25.56 3.48 16.14
C ASP A 86 -25.16 4.52 17.22
N VAL A 87 -24.16 5.37 16.95
CA VAL A 87 -23.71 6.42 17.87
C VAL A 87 -24.68 7.60 17.79
N LYS A 88 -25.17 8.04 18.95
CA LYS A 88 -26.06 9.21 19.05
C LYS A 88 -25.31 10.51 18.83
N ILE A 89 -25.81 11.33 17.91
CA ILE A 89 -25.31 12.68 17.63
C ILE A 89 -26.03 13.66 18.55
N ASN A 90 -25.27 14.36 19.40
CA ASN A 90 -25.77 15.26 20.44
C ASN A 90 -26.81 14.63 21.38
N GLY A 91 -26.71 13.31 21.62
CA GLY A 91 -27.58 12.58 22.55
C GLY A 91 -29.02 12.34 22.06
N ALA A 92 -29.36 12.80 20.85
CA ALA A 92 -30.70 12.67 20.29
C ALA A 92 -30.83 11.40 19.44
N GLU A 93 -30.47 11.50 18.17
CA GLU A 93 -30.66 10.49 17.13
C GLU A 93 -29.32 9.85 16.74
N THR A 94 -29.33 8.58 16.37
CA THR A 94 -28.14 7.92 15.82
C THR A 94 -27.82 8.41 14.41
N LEU A 95 -26.60 8.16 13.93
CA LEU A 95 -26.24 8.44 12.54
C LEU A 95 -27.22 7.72 11.57
N HIS A 96 -27.52 6.44 11.80
CA HIS A 96 -28.46 5.67 10.99
C HIS A 96 -29.86 6.32 10.99
N GLU A 97 -30.39 6.70 12.16
CA GLU A 97 -31.70 7.38 12.29
C GLU A 97 -31.73 8.75 11.59
N LYS A 98 -30.60 9.46 11.53
CA LYS A 98 -30.50 10.71 10.77
C LYS A 98 -30.54 10.47 9.27
N LEU A 99 -29.82 9.45 8.79
CA LEU A 99 -29.73 9.11 7.38
C LEU A 99 -31.05 8.57 6.83
N ILE A 100 -31.76 7.72 7.57
CA ILE A 100 -33.00 7.07 7.11
C ILE A 100 -34.10 8.08 6.69
N ARG A 101 -34.08 9.32 7.19
CA ARG A 101 -35.02 10.38 6.80
C ARG A 101 -34.88 10.86 5.37
N TYR A 102 -33.73 10.62 4.75
CA TYR A 102 -33.40 11.10 3.40
C TYR A 102 -33.48 9.99 2.34
N GLN A 103 -33.84 8.76 2.75
CA GLN A 103 -33.95 7.62 1.87
C GLN A 103 -35.16 7.74 0.94
N VAL A 104 -35.08 7.09 -0.23
CA VAL A 104 -36.18 7.07 -1.19
C VAL A 104 -37.17 5.95 -0.88
N SER A 105 -36.73 4.87 -0.22
CA SER A 105 -37.57 3.73 0.16
C SER A 105 -37.18 3.16 1.51
N ASP A 106 -38.15 2.57 2.23
CA ASP A 106 -38.05 2.13 3.63
C ASP A 106 -36.88 1.20 3.99
N LYS A 107 -36.24 0.57 2.99
CA LYS A 107 -35.17 -0.43 3.19
C LYS A 107 -33.89 -0.12 2.40
N GLU A 108 -33.80 1.08 1.82
CA GLU A 108 -32.67 1.44 0.97
C GLU A 108 -31.36 1.44 1.75
N LEU A 109 -31.34 2.08 2.93
CA LEU A 109 -30.16 2.15 3.77
C LEU A 109 -29.74 0.76 4.27
N ASP A 110 -30.68 -0.06 4.74
CA ASP A 110 -30.40 -1.44 5.17
C ASP A 110 -29.78 -2.29 4.05
N SER A 111 -30.26 -2.11 2.81
CA SER A 111 -29.72 -2.79 1.63
C SER A 111 -28.29 -2.35 1.34
N ILE A 112 -28.01 -1.04 1.42
CA ILE A 112 -26.67 -0.47 1.24
C ILE A 112 -25.73 -1.04 2.32
N GLU A 113 -26.16 -1.03 3.58
CA GLU A 113 -25.37 -1.54 4.72
C GLU A 113 -24.96 -3.01 4.55
N THR A 114 -25.86 -3.81 3.99
CA THR A 114 -25.62 -5.24 3.73
C THR A 114 -24.68 -5.44 2.54
N GLN A 115 -24.82 -4.64 1.49
CA GLN A 115 -23.99 -4.73 0.28
C GLN A 115 -22.58 -4.17 0.49
N LEU A 116 -22.43 -3.17 1.36
CA LEU A 116 -21.18 -2.46 1.61
C LEU A 116 -20.76 -2.61 3.10
N PRO A 117 -20.30 -3.80 3.52
CA PRO A 117 -19.87 -4.03 4.91
C PRO A 117 -18.62 -3.24 5.30
N LEU A 118 -17.87 -2.70 4.34
CA LEU A 118 -16.68 -1.85 4.54
C LEU A 118 -16.95 -0.39 4.18
N LEU A 119 -18.22 0.01 4.08
CA LEU A 119 -18.63 1.38 3.74
C LEU A 119 -17.95 2.41 4.64
N THR A 120 -17.26 3.35 4.01
CA THR A 120 -16.42 4.34 4.68
C THR A 120 -16.72 5.73 4.17
N ILE A 121 -16.77 6.68 5.11
CA ILE A 121 -16.78 8.11 4.84
C ILE A 121 -15.37 8.62 5.10
N PHE A 122 -14.64 8.92 4.03
CA PHE A 122 -13.30 9.48 4.08
C PHE A 122 -13.34 11.00 4.02
N ILE A 123 -12.51 11.67 4.83
CA ILE A 123 -12.37 13.13 4.81
C ILE A 123 -10.94 13.50 4.38
N PRO A 124 -10.72 13.94 3.13
CA PRO A 124 -9.37 14.11 2.60
C PRO A 124 -8.64 15.33 3.14
N SER A 125 -7.31 15.26 3.12
CA SER A 125 -6.41 16.40 3.32
C SER A 125 -5.98 16.98 1.97
N LEU A 126 -6.55 18.13 1.63
CA LEU A 126 -6.40 18.90 0.40
C LEU A 126 -5.71 20.26 0.65
N PRO A 127 -5.22 20.96 -0.39
CA PRO A 127 -4.61 22.27 -0.22
C PRO A 127 -5.48 23.29 0.53
N SER A 128 -6.79 23.29 0.25
CA SER A 128 -7.77 24.24 0.83
C SER A 128 -8.75 23.63 1.83
N PHE A 129 -8.63 22.33 2.12
CA PHE A 129 -9.59 21.63 2.98
C PHE A 129 -8.90 20.47 3.69
N SER A 130 -9.08 20.32 4.99
CA SER A 130 -8.65 19.11 5.72
C SER A 130 -9.58 18.90 6.91
N PRO A 131 -9.61 17.69 7.50
CA PRO A 131 -10.39 17.43 8.71
C PRO A 131 -10.13 18.44 9.82
N GLU A 132 -8.86 18.80 10.06
CA GLU A 132 -8.46 19.75 11.08
C GLU A 132 -9.01 21.16 10.78
N LYS A 133 -8.92 21.60 9.52
CA LYS A 133 -9.29 22.94 9.06
C LYS A 133 -10.79 23.11 8.80
N TRP A 134 -11.54 22.02 8.61
CA TRP A 134 -12.95 22.07 8.23
C TRP A 134 -13.80 22.80 9.27
N ASN A 135 -14.48 23.87 8.88
CA ASN A 135 -15.46 24.55 9.72
C ASN A 135 -16.85 23.93 9.54
N ALA A 136 -17.07 22.79 10.18
CA ALA A 136 -18.33 22.03 10.10
C ALA A 136 -19.60 22.82 10.49
N ALA A 137 -19.49 23.95 11.20
CA ALA A 137 -20.64 24.81 11.46
C ALA A 137 -21.17 25.50 10.18
N SER A 138 -20.27 26.05 9.34
CA SER A 138 -20.65 26.86 8.18
C SER A 138 -20.35 26.22 6.82
N GLU A 139 -19.40 25.29 6.76
CA GLU A 139 -18.95 24.66 5.53
C GLU A 139 -19.71 23.36 5.27
N VAL A 140 -20.53 23.37 4.21
CA VAL A 140 -21.26 22.19 3.73
C VAL A 140 -20.43 21.49 2.66
N PRO A 141 -20.06 20.21 2.85
CA PRO A 141 -19.28 19.49 1.86
C PRO A 141 -20.14 18.94 0.72
N PHE A 142 -19.52 18.84 -0.45
CA PHE A 142 -19.97 17.92 -1.49
C PHE A 142 -19.63 16.48 -1.08
N ILE A 143 -20.38 15.50 -1.58
CA ILE A 143 -20.06 14.08 -1.35
C ILE A 143 -19.60 13.46 -2.67
N ALA A 144 -18.39 12.92 -2.67
CA ALA A 144 -17.78 12.26 -3.80
C ALA A 144 -17.92 10.73 -3.71
N THR A 145 -17.90 10.04 -4.84
CA THR A 145 -17.83 8.58 -4.92
C THR A 145 -16.59 8.15 -5.66
N SER A 146 -15.76 7.33 -5.01
CA SER A 146 -14.68 6.59 -5.69
C SER A 146 -15.26 5.25 -6.17
N ASN A 147 -15.79 5.26 -7.39
CA ASN A 147 -16.42 4.10 -7.99
C ASN A 147 -15.34 3.17 -8.56
N VAL A 148 -15.49 1.86 -8.34
CA VAL A 148 -14.57 0.84 -8.84
C VAL A 148 -14.63 0.78 -10.36
N GLY A 149 -13.49 0.83 -11.06
CA GLY A 149 -13.43 0.82 -12.51
C GLY A 149 -13.70 2.17 -13.18
N GLU A 150 -13.82 3.26 -12.39
CA GLU A 150 -14.08 4.61 -12.90
C GLU A 150 -12.93 5.57 -12.56
N SER A 151 -12.33 6.13 -13.60
CA SER A 151 -11.24 7.11 -13.45
C SER A 151 -11.72 8.51 -13.07
N ASN A 152 -12.96 8.86 -13.44
CA ASN A 152 -13.59 10.12 -13.08
C ASN A 152 -14.26 10.02 -11.71
N VAL A 153 -14.28 11.13 -10.97
CA VAL A 153 -14.93 11.19 -9.65
C VAL A 153 -16.24 11.94 -9.75
N SER A 154 -17.34 11.27 -9.41
CA SER A 154 -18.67 11.91 -9.32
C SER A 154 -18.83 12.59 -7.96
N LEU A 155 -19.43 13.78 -7.94
CA LEU A 155 -19.75 14.54 -6.73
C LEU A 155 -21.24 14.91 -6.72
N TYR A 156 -21.81 14.95 -5.52
CA TYR A 156 -23.22 15.25 -5.27
C TYR A 156 -23.35 16.39 -4.26
N ASP A 157 -24.23 17.35 -4.55
CA ASP A 157 -24.64 18.37 -3.59
C ASP A 157 -25.82 17.88 -2.72
N GLY A 158 -26.17 18.64 -1.68
CA GLY A 158 -27.33 18.30 -0.84
C GLY A 158 -28.70 18.56 -1.49
N SER A 159 -28.75 18.92 -2.77
CA SER A 159 -29.97 18.94 -3.58
C SER A 159 -30.09 17.66 -4.45
N GLY A 160 -29.05 16.81 -4.47
CA GLY A 160 -28.97 15.61 -5.30
C GLY A 160 -28.46 15.87 -6.72
N ASN A 161 -28.04 17.09 -7.05
CA ASN A 161 -27.43 17.41 -8.33
C ASN A 161 -26.00 16.86 -8.35
N SER A 162 -25.52 16.43 -9.52
CA SER A 162 -24.17 15.88 -9.68
C SER A 162 -23.25 16.70 -10.58
N MET A 163 -21.95 16.56 -10.35
CA MET A 163 -20.87 16.99 -11.24
C MET A 163 -19.77 15.93 -11.28
N VAL A 164 -18.86 16.05 -12.25
CA VAL A 164 -17.76 15.10 -12.44
C VAL A 164 -16.44 15.85 -12.45
N LEU A 165 -15.47 15.35 -11.67
CA LEU A 165 -14.07 15.76 -11.74
C LEU A 165 -13.27 14.73 -12.52
N LYS A 166 -12.35 15.24 -13.35
CA LYS A 166 -11.38 14.43 -14.10
C LYS A 166 -10.33 13.86 -13.15
N PRO A 167 -9.62 12.78 -13.54
CA PRO A 167 -8.62 12.13 -12.68
C PRO A 167 -7.58 13.10 -12.11
N ASN A 168 -7.15 14.09 -12.89
CA ASN A 168 -6.12 15.06 -12.54
C ASN A 168 -6.64 16.31 -11.77
N GLN A 169 -7.92 16.34 -11.41
CA GLN A 169 -8.57 17.47 -10.74
C GLN A 169 -8.80 17.20 -9.25
N THR A 170 -8.54 18.21 -8.43
CA THR A 170 -8.70 18.15 -6.97
C THR A 170 -9.64 19.27 -6.51
N PRO A 171 -10.63 18.98 -5.64
CA PRO A 171 -11.50 19.99 -5.05
C PRO A 171 -10.72 21.07 -4.31
N ALA A 172 -11.13 22.34 -4.47
CA ALA A 172 -10.68 23.45 -3.63
C ALA A 172 -11.79 23.91 -2.67
N PHE A 173 -12.67 22.99 -2.28
CA PHE A 173 -13.85 23.21 -1.45
C PHE A 173 -14.06 21.99 -0.53
N PRO A 174 -14.89 22.11 0.52
CA PRO A 174 -15.21 21.01 1.42
C PRO A 174 -15.80 19.80 0.68
N VAL A 175 -15.25 18.62 0.92
CA VAL A 175 -15.66 17.38 0.25
C VAL A 175 -15.47 16.19 1.19
N LEU A 176 -16.39 15.23 1.17
CA LEU A 176 -16.24 13.91 1.80
C LEU A 176 -16.29 12.85 0.70
N VAL A 177 -15.62 11.71 0.87
CA VAL A 177 -15.54 10.64 -0.14
C VAL A 177 -16.18 9.37 0.40
N ILE A 178 -17.03 8.74 -0.41
CA ILE A 178 -17.59 7.42 -0.12
C ILE A 178 -16.76 6.35 -0.82
N LYS A 179 -16.12 5.50 -0.04
CA LYS A 179 -15.29 4.38 -0.49
C LYS A 179 -15.52 3.12 0.35
N GLN A 180 -14.85 2.03 -0.01
CA GLN A 180 -14.73 0.83 0.80
C GLN A 180 -13.40 0.87 1.53
N ASN A 181 -13.37 0.55 2.83
CA ASN A 181 -12.13 0.54 3.61
C ASN A 181 -11.17 -0.55 3.13
N GLU A 182 -9.90 -0.21 2.98
CA GLU A 182 -8.79 -1.05 2.51
C GLU A 182 -7.94 -1.65 3.62
N ARG A 183 -8.14 -1.16 4.84
CA ARG A 183 -7.39 -1.55 6.02
C ARG A 183 -8.14 -2.55 6.89
N VAL A 184 -9.42 -2.78 6.61
CA VAL A 184 -10.31 -3.65 7.36
C VAL A 184 -10.93 -4.74 6.46
N ILE A 185 -11.00 -5.96 6.97
CA ILE A 185 -11.54 -7.13 6.28
C ILE A 185 -12.76 -7.70 6.99
N VAL A 186 -13.68 -8.28 6.22
CA VAL A 186 -14.85 -9.01 6.74
C VAL A 186 -14.44 -10.42 7.16
N ASN A 187 -14.67 -10.77 8.43
CA ASN A 187 -14.44 -12.11 8.96
C ASN A 187 -15.57 -13.06 8.56
N ARG A 188 -15.38 -13.77 7.44
CA ARG A 188 -16.40 -14.67 6.86
C ARG A 188 -16.73 -15.93 7.68
N ASN A 189 -16.04 -16.17 8.80
CA ASN A 189 -16.21 -17.39 9.62
C ASN A 189 -17.06 -17.20 10.89
N SER A 190 -17.74 -16.07 11.11
CA SER A 190 -18.49 -15.84 12.37
C SER A 190 -19.95 -16.31 12.37
N LEU A 191 -20.51 -16.76 11.24
CA LEU A 191 -21.93 -17.17 11.17
C LEU A 191 -22.20 -18.61 11.65
N GLN A 192 -21.20 -19.36 12.10
CA GLN A 192 -21.37 -20.70 12.69
C GLN A 192 -20.35 -20.96 13.81
N SER A 193 -20.56 -20.42 15.01
CA SER A 193 -20.13 -21.10 16.24
C SER A 193 -20.69 -20.44 17.49
N THR A 194 -21.83 -20.96 17.94
CA THR A 194 -22.16 -21.01 19.37
C THR A 194 -21.24 -22.04 20.04
N ALA A 195 -19.96 -21.73 20.18
CA ALA A 195 -19.05 -22.49 21.03
C ALA A 195 -17.79 -21.68 21.30
N LYS A 196 -17.41 -21.59 22.58
CA LYS A 196 -16.12 -21.11 23.07
C LYS A 196 -14.98 -21.54 22.12
N MET A 197 -14.33 -20.60 21.44
CA MET A 197 -13.10 -20.90 20.70
C MET A 197 -12.05 -19.80 20.90
N SER A 198 -11.23 -20.06 21.92
CA SER A 198 -9.78 -19.86 21.97
C SER A 198 -9.13 -19.24 20.73
N ASN A 199 -8.53 -18.05 20.93
CA ASN A 199 -7.21 -17.63 20.43
C ASN A 199 -6.71 -18.28 19.14
N SER A 200 -7.39 -18.06 18.03
CA SER A 200 -6.79 -18.20 16.69
C SER A 200 -7.03 -16.92 15.89
N ILE A 201 -6.64 -15.79 16.48
CA ILE A 201 -6.24 -14.60 15.73
C ILE A 201 -5.02 -15.03 14.91
N LYS A 202 -5.15 -15.11 13.58
CA LYS A 202 -3.98 -15.22 12.70
C LYS A 202 -3.01 -14.11 13.12
N ASN A 203 -1.78 -14.49 13.48
CA ASN A 203 -0.74 -13.62 14.03
C ASN A 203 -0.81 -12.16 13.51
N GLY A 204 -1.39 -11.25 14.30
CA GLY A 204 -1.33 -9.80 14.05
C GLY A 204 -2.65 -9.04 13.97
N SER A 205 -3.74 -9.61 13.44
CA SER A 205 -4.96 -8.82 13.17
C SER A 205 -5.82 -8.57 14.41
N SER A 206 -5.96 -7.31 14.85
CA SER A 206 -6.91 -6.91 15.90
C SER A 206 -8.35 -6.79 15.34
N ILE A 207 -9.34 -7.03 16.20
CA ILE A 207 -10.76 -6.85 15.86
C ILE A 207 -11.05 -5.34 15.83
N ALA A 208 -11.55 -4.84 14.70
CA ALA A 208 -11.95 -3.45 14.54
C ALA A 208 -13.41 -3.23 14.99
N TYR A 209 -14.30 -4.18 14.67
CA TYR A 209 -15.72 -4.13 15.01
C TYR A 209 -16.34 -5.52 15.09
N GLN A 210 -17.29 -5.72 16.00
CA GLN A 210 -18.03 -6.97 16.07
C GLN A 210 -19.45 -6.78 16.64
N ASN A 211 -20.43 -7.35 15.95
CA ASN A 211 -21.78 -7.58 16.44
C ASN A 211 -22.25 -9.00 16.06
N SER A 212 -23.54 -9.31 16.25
CA SER A 212 -24.09 -10.64 15.95
C SER A 212 -24.05 -11.05 14.48
N ASN A 213 -24.00 -10.08 13.55
CA ASN A 213 -24.19 -10.28 12.11
C ASN A 213 -22.93 -9.90 11.30
N LEU A 214 -22.02 -9.13 11.89
CA LEU A 214 -20.84 -8.60 11.22
C LEU A 214 -19.64 -8.61 12.17
N SER A 215 -18.52 -9.13 11.68
CA SER A 215 -17.23 -9.06 12.38
C SER A 215 -16.17 -8.58 11.40
N LEU A 216 -15.45 -7.55 11.80
CA LEU A 216 -14.45 -6.85 11.02
C LEU A 216 -13.12 -6.83 11.78
N SER A 217 -12.01 -7.10 11.09
CA SER A 217 -10.66 -7.06 11.65
C SER A 217 -9.74 -6.23 10.77
N PHE A 218 -8.70 -5.64 11.35
CA PHE A 218 -7.65 -5.01 10.55
C PHE A 218 -6.91 -6.07 9.73
N ALA A 219 -6.62 -5.75 8.46
CA ALA A 219 -5.88 -6.63 7.57
C ALA A 219 -4.44 -6.86 8.07
N ASP A 220 -3.83 -5.85 8.69
CA ASP A 220 -2.54 -5.91 9.39
C ASP A 220 -2.59 -5.03 10.65
N LYS A 221 -1.80 -5.38 11.68
CA LYS A 221 -1.67 -4.56 12.90
C LYS A 221 -1.15 -3.15 12.62
N ALA A 222 -0.38 -2.98 11.55
CA ALA A 222 0.13 -1.68 11.13
C ALA A 222 -1.01 -0.68 10.90
N PHE A 223 -2.18 -1.19 10.50
CA PHE A 223 -3.35 -0.38 10.25
C PHE A 223 -4.17 -0.06 11.51
N ASP A 224 -3.87 -0.64 12.68
CA ASP A 224 -4.64 -0.32 13.89
C ASP A 224 -4.20 1.03 14.49
N GLY A 225 -4.93 2.10 14.14
CA GLY A 225 -4.72 3.45 14.65
C GLY A 225 -5.32 3.71 16.03
N THR A 226 -6.04 2.75 16.61
CA THR A 226 -6.72 2.91 17.92
C THR A 226 -5.74 2.89 19.09
N ASN A 227 -4.56 2.27 18.92
CA ASN A 227 -3.54 2.13 19.95
C ASN A 227 -2.24 2.88 19.59
N LYS A 228 -2.29 4.22 19.60
CA LYS A 228 -1.11 5.07 19.34
C LYS A 228 0.08 4.83 20.28
N SER A 229 -0.11 4.13 21.41
CA SER A 229 0.95 3.74 22.36
C SER A 229 1.61 2.38 22.10
N LYS A 230 1.06 1.55 21.19
CA LYS A 230 1.62 0.23 20.80
C LYS A 230 2.10 0.15 19.36
N GLN A 231 1.85 1.19 18.57
CA GLN A 231 2.54 1.42 17.30
C GLN A 231 4.03 1.48 17.61
N VAL A 232 4.77 0.48 17.15
CA VAL A 232 6.24 0.39 17.25
C VAL A 232 6.79 1.72 16.76
N ASN A 233 7.19 2.61 17.68
CA ASN A 233 7.82 3.92 17.46
C ASN A 233 7.90 4.37 15.98
N PHE A 234 6.76 4.59 15.32
CA PHE A 234 6.73 5.44 14.15
C PHE A 234 6.80 6.83 14.71
N VAL A 235 8.03 7.23 15.05
CA VAL A 235 8.36 8.58 15.44
C VAL A 235 7.86 9.42 14.28
N LYS A 236 6.76 10.17 14.50
CA LYS A 236 6.44 11.34 13.69
C LYS A 236 7.72 12.15 13.66
N SER A 237 8.44 12.10 12.55
CA SER A 237 9.64 12.91 12.38
C SER A 237 9.13 14.33 12.28
N ASN A 238 9.21 15.05 13.40
CA ASN A 238 9.34 16.50 13.31
C ASN A 238 10.45 16.76 12.29
N ALA A 239 10.14 17.59 11.31
CA ALA A 239 11.05 18.05 10.28
C ALA A 239 12.28 18.73 10.89
N ALA A 240 13.25 17.93 11.36
CA ALA A 240 14.60 18.28 11.82
C ALA A 240 15.30 17.09 12.54
N ILE A 241 15.20 15.85 12.05
CA ILE A 241 16.16 14.80 12.46
C ILE A 241 16.89 14.27 11.23
N VAL A 242 18.17 14.61 11.23
CA VAL A 242 19.24 14.32 10.30
C VAL A 242 19.37 12.81 10.08
N ASN A 243 19.99 12.44 8.94
CA ASN A 243 20.68 11.18 8.69
C ASN A 243 21.49 10.68 9.90
N ASP A 244 20.85 10.13 10.92
CA ASP A 244 21.54 9.57 12.08
C ASP A 244 21.94 8.13 11.75
N ILE A 245 23.04 8.06 11.01
CA ILE A 245 23.80 6.82 10.81
C ILE A 245 24.29 6.40 12.19
N ASP A 246 23.99 5.17 12.58
CA ASP A 246 24.42 4.66 13.88
C ASP A 246 25.96 4.75 13.99
N PRO A 247 26.51 5.24 15.11
CA PRO A 247 27.96 5.34 15.32
C PRO A 247 28.73 4.06 14.98
N ILE A 248 28.14 2.87 15.17
CA ILE A 248 28.80 1.61 14.83
C ILE A 248 29.11 1.48 13.34
N SER A 249 28.25 2.06 12.48
CA SER A 249 28.46 2.05 11.02
C SER A 249 29.59 3.00 10.62
N ILE A 250 29.76 4.09 11.35
CA ILE A 250 30.88 5.03 11.19
C ILE A 250 32.19 4.38 11.67
N GLU A 251 32.17 3.72 12.82
CA GLU A 251 33.32 2.95 13.34
C GLU A 251 33.75 1.86 12.36
N ALA A 252 32.80 1.09 11.81
CA ALA A 252 33.08 0.05 10.81
C ALA A 252 33.70 0.61 9.52
N TYR A 253 33.24 1.78 9.05
CA TYR A 253 33.83 2.45 7.90
C TYR A 253 35.26 2.94 8.21
N ASN A 254 35.46 3.59 9.35
CA ASN A 254 36.75 4.12 9.77
C ASN A 254 37.77 3.02 10.12
N SER A 255 37.31 1.80 10.43
CA SER A 255 38.20 0.66 10.65
C SER A 255 38.85 0.15 9.35
N GLY A 256 38.45 0.68 8.18
CA GLY A 256 38.94 0.25 6.87
C GLY A 256 38.41 -1.12 6.43
N ASN A 257 37.40 -1.66 7.12
CA ASN A 257 36.77 -2.92 6.72
C ASN A 257 35.92 -2.69 5.47
N GLU A 258 36.13 -3.49 4.42
CA GLU A 258 35.26 -3.43 3.24
C GLU A 258 33.86 -3.99 3.53
N TRP A 259 33.79 -5.08 4.28
CA TRP A 259 32.52 -5.68 4.74
C TRP A 259 32.17 -5.09 6.10
N HIS A 260 31.48 -3.95 6.12
CA HIS A 260 31.18 -3.25 7.37
C HIS A 260 30.44 -4.16 8.37
N ARG A 261 29.60 -5.07 7.89
CA ARG A 261 28.83 -6.00 8.73
C ARG A 261 29.68 -7.05 9.44
N ASP A 262 30.90 -7.36 8.96
CA ASP A 262 31.85 -8.17 9.72
C ASP A 262 32.27 -7.48 11.02
N TYR A 263 32.49 -6.16 10.97
CA TYR A 263 32.80 -5.36 12.16
C TYR A 263 31.60 -5.29 13.11
N ILE A 264 30.43 -5.01 12.55
CA ILE A 264 29.22 -4.69 13.32
C ILE A 264 28.69 -5.93 14.03
N TYR A 265 28.51 -7.05 13.32
CA TYR A 265 27.91 -8.25 13.88
C TYR A 265 28.90 -9.22 14.50
N TYR A 266 30.20 -9.14 14.15
CA TYR A 266 31.20 -10.09 14.64
C TYR A 266 32.44 -9.43 15.25
N GLY A 267 32.55 -8.10 15.22
CA GLY A 267 33.71 -7.38 15.76
C GLY A 267 35.01 -7.60 14.99
N LEU A 268 34.94 -8.11 13.75
CA LEU A 268 36.14 -8.52 13.03
C LEU A 268 36.93 -7.32 12.52
N THR A 269 38.25 -7.41 12.65
CA THR A 269 39.23 -6.49 12.04
C THR A 269 40.44 -7.30 11.59
N ALA A 270 41.35 -6.69 10.84
CA ALA A 270 42.60 -7.36 10.45
C ALA A 270 43.42 -7.90 11.65
N SER A 271 43.33 -7.26 12.82
CA SER A 271 44.01 -7.69 14.04
C SER A 271 43.19 -8.65 14.91
N THR A 272 41.87 -8.67 14.73
CA THR A 272 40.92 -9.54 15.44
C THR A 272 40.08 -10.30 14.41
N PRO A 273 40.61 -11.37 13.80
CA PRO A 273 39.98 -11.99 12.64
C PRO A 273 38.87 -12.97 12.99
N ASN A 274 38.64 -13.28 14.27
CA ASN A 274 37.60 -14.20 14.73
C ASN A 274 36.73 -13.54 15.78
N GLY A 275 35.42 -13.81 15.76
CA GLY A 275 34.49 -13.13 16.64
C GLY A 275 33.13 -13.81 16.74
N GLU A 276 32.51 -13.61 17.91
CA GLU A 276 31.17 -14.10 18.25
C GLU A 276 30.11 -13.17 17.66
N PHE A 277 28.93 -13.73 17.40
CA PHE A 277 27.80 -12.94 16.90
C PHE A 277 27.29 -11.96 17.97
N LYS A 278 27.08 -10.71 17.58
CA LYS A 278 26.59 -9.62 18.44
C LYS A 278 25.10 -9.40 18.22
N HIS A 279 24.31 -9.68 19.25
CA HIS A 279 22.84 -9.62 19.22
C HIS A 279 22.25 -8.21 19.45
N ASN A 280 23.08 -7.22 19.77
CA ASN A 280 22.63 -5.88 20.16
C ASN A 280 22.40 -4.95 18.96
N TYR A 281 22.44 -5.47 17.73
CA TYR A 281 22.19 -4.72 16.49
C TYR A 281 21.12 -5.43 15.64
N SER A 282 20.26 -4.65 14.99
CA SER A 282 19.31 -5.12 13.96
C SER A 282 19.49 -4.30 12.69
N GLU A 283 19.20 -4.87 11.52
CA GLU A 283 19.05 -4.08 10.29
C GLU A 283 17.74 -3.27 10.32
N PHE A 284 17.76 -2.06 9.77
CA PHE A 284 16.59 -1.19 9.64
C PHE A 284 16.46 -0.69 8.21
N ILE A 285 15.23 -0.62 7.69
CA ILE A 285 14.93 0.23 6.53
C ILE A 285 14.84 1.67 7.05
N THR A 286 15.86 2.46 6.75
CA THR A 286 16.02 3.83 7.29
C THR A 286 15.52 4.91 6.35
N SER A 287 15.47 4.62 5.05
CA SER A 287 14.83 5.51 4.08
C SER A 287 14.12 4.75 2.98
N PHE A 288 13.11 5.41 2.41
CA PHE A 288 12.31 4.99 1.29
C PHE A 288 12.02 6.22 0.41
N LYS A 289 12.29 6.13 -0.89
CA LYS A 289 12.04 7.22 -1.83
C LYS A 289 11.69 6.69 -3.21
N PHE A 290 10.69 7.28 -3.86
CA PHE A 290 10.50 7.06 -5.30
C PHE A 290 11.53 7.84 -6.12
N LEU A 291 12.03 7.24 -7.20
CA LEU A 291 13.03 7.82 -8.08
C LEU A 291 12.41 8.57 -9.27
N THR A 292 11.08 8.49 -9.43
CA THR A 292 10.35 9.10 -10.54
C THR A 292 9.01 9.69 -10.08
N PRO A 293 8.63 10.89 -10.56
CA PRO A 293 7.29 11.44 -10.40
C PRO A 293 6.17 10.51 -10.90
N ASN A 294 6.47 9.66 -11.88
CA ASN A 294 5.49 8.72 -12.45
C ASN A 294 5.04 7.67 -11.44
N ALA A 295 5.82 7.43 -10.38
CA ALA A 295 5.45 6.52 -9.30
C ALA A 295 4.08 6.87 -8.72
N LEU A 296 3.76 8.16 -8.64
CA LEU A 296 2.46 8.61 -8.16
C LEU A 296 1.30 7.99 -8.95
N GLY A 297 1.38 8.01 -10.28
CA GLY A 297 0.33 7.45 -11.13
C GLY A 297 0.24 5.93 -11.07
N ILE A 298 1.32 5.25 -10.66
CA ILE A 298 1.41 3.78 -10.52
C ILE A 298 0.77 3.28 -9.23
N ILE A 299 0.76 4.11 -8.19
CA ILE A 299 0.22 3.72 -6.87
C ILE A 299 -1.16 4.32 -6.62
N SER A 300 -1.67 5.12 -7.56
CA SER A 300 -2.96 5.81 -7.43
C SER A 300 -4.00 5.29 -8.43
N ASP A 301 -3.64 4.40 -9.37
CA ASP A 301 -4.65 3.75 -10.19
C ASP A 301 -5.41 2.71 -9.38
N GLN A 302 -6.72 2.64 -9.60
CA GLN A 302 -7.62 1.69 -8.93
C GLN A 302 -8.22 0.72 -9.97
N ASP A 303 -7.77 0.85 -11.22
CA ASP A 303 -8.42 0.29 -12.39
C ASP A 303 -7.49 -0.75 -13.04
N GLU A 304 -7.77 -2.00 -12.69
CA GLU A 304 -7.57 -3.21 -13.47
C GLU A 304 -6.14 -3.81 -13.53
N ASP A 305 -6.01 -4.92 -12.80
CA ASP A 305 -4.98 -5.97 -12.87
C ASP A 305 -3.52 -5.54 -12.63
N PRO A 306 -2.66 -6.43 -12.10
CA PRO A 306 -1.26 -6.12 -11.82
C PRO A 306 -0.54 -5.82 -13.14
N LYS A 307 -0.37 -4.54 -13.46
CA LYS A 307 0.37 -4.12 -14.66
C LYS A 307 1.85 -4.35 -14.41
N LYS A 308 2.43 -5.28 -15.16
CA LYS A 308 3.88 -5.24 -15.38
C LYS A 308 4.15 -3.97 -16.16
N ASN A 309 4.72 -2.96 -15.53
CA ASN A 309 4.99 -1.69 -16.18
C ASN A 309 6.16 -1.85 -17.17
N ASP A 310 5.83 -2.18 -18.43
CA ASP A 310 6.79 -2.29 -19.52
C ASP A 310 7.23 -0.91 -20.07
N LEU A 311 6.82 0.23 -19.45
CA LEU A 311 7.21 1.59 -19.88
C LEU A 311 8.62 2.01 -19.46
N TYR A 312 9.41 1.11 -18.89
CA TYR A 312 10.83 1.32 -18.65
C TYR A 312 11.62 1.33 -19.97
N GLY A 313 11.55 2.44 -20.71
CA GLY A 313 12.37 2.66 -21.90
C GLY A 313 12.04 3.85 -22.81
N GLN A 314 10.90 4.55 -22.65
CA GLN A 314 10.55 5.64 -23.58
C GLN A 314 10.59 7.02 -22.92
N ALA A 315 11.69 7.74 -23.15
CA ALA A 315 11.97 9.06 -22.60
C ALA A 315 11.16 10.24 -23.20
N ASN A 316 10.20 10.00 -24.11
CA ASN A 316 9.70 11.04 -25.01
C ASN A 316 8.18 11.27 -25.07
N THR A 317 7.38 10.67 -24.18
CA THR A 317 5.96 11.04 -24.06
C THR A 317 5.76 11.84 -22.79
N LYS A 318 5.07 12.98 -22.85
CA LYS A 318 4.53 13.63 -21.65
C LYS A 318 3.70 12.54 -20.94
N PRO A 319 4.08 12.12 -19.73
CA PRO A 319 3.33 11.08 -19.04
C PRO A 319 1.87 11.56 -18.89
N PRO A 320 0.88 10.66 -18.98
CA PRO A 320 -0.50 11.02 -18.64
C PRO A 320 -0.50 11.70 -17.27
N LEU A 321 -1.24 12.81 -17.15
CA LEU A 321 -1.33 13.56 -15.90
C LEU A 321 -1.80 12.60 -14.79
N PRO A 322 -1.10 12.53 -13.64
CA PRO A 322 -1.39 11.53 -12.61
C PRO A 322 -2.83 11.67 -12.11
N LYS A 323 -3.47 10.52 -11.80
CA LYS A 323 -4.72 10.48 -11.04
C LYS A 323 -4.46 11.13 -9.68
N THR A 324 -5.40 11.94 -9.23
CA THR A 324 -5.29 12.65 -7.95
C THR A 324 -5.64 11.70 -6.82
N MET A 325 -4.90 11.79 -5.72
CA MET A 325 -4.89 10.81 -4.63
C MET A 325 -5.96 11.09 -3.56
N TRP A 326 -6.82 12.08 -3.80
CA TRP A 326 -7.65 12.62 -2.73
C TRP A 326 -8.87 11.75 -2.40
N THR A 327 -9.05 10.62 -3.06
CA THR A 327 -10.18 9.71 -2.82
C THR A 327 -9.84 8.52 -1.91
N GLU A 328 -8.56 8.14 -1.82
CA GLU A 328 -8.15 6.88 -1.16
C GLU A 328 -7.41 7.08 0.17
N GLY A 329 -6.71 8.20 0.35
CA GLY A 329 -6.02 8.52 1.60
C GLY A 329 -4.55 8.09 1.62
N ASN A 330 -4.12 7.38 2.68
CA ASN A 330 -2.75 6.86 2.78
C ASN A 330 -2.50 5.70 1.80
N PHE A 331 -1.22 5.43 1.49
CA PHE A 331 -0.81 4.24 0.73
C PHE A 331 -0.33 3.12 1.65
N GLU A 332 -0.56 1.89 1.23
CA GLU A 332 -0.21 0.68 1.98
C GLU A 332 0.99 0.00 1.33
N ILE A 333 2.19 0.27 1.85
CA ILE A 333 3.40 -0.35 1.32
C ILE A 333 3.72 -1.62 2.09
N LYS A 334 3.57 -2.76 1.41
CA LYS A 334 3.99 -4.08 1.89
C LYS A 334 5.38 -4.42 1.38
N ILE A 335 6.27 -4.78 2.30
CA ILE A 335 7.65 -5.16 2.04
C ILE A 335 7.82 -6.60 2.50
N THR A 336 8.11 -7.50 1.56
CA THR A 336 8.49 -8.88 1.87
C THR A 336 9.99 -9.05 1.68
N ILE A 337 10.68 -9.49 2.73
CA ILE A 337 12.13 -9.69 2.75
C ILE A 337 12.41 -11.18 2.83
N LEU A 338 13.04 -11.73 1.79
CA LEU A 338 13.52 -13.11 1.77
C LEU A 338 14.89 -13.17 2.45
N ILE A 339 14.93 -13.52 3.74
CA ILE A 339 16.16 -13.58 4.54
C ILE A 339 16.89 -14.92 4.44
N ASN A 340 16.23 -15.94 3.88
CA ASN A 340 16.81 -17.26 3.59
C ASN A 340 17.40 -17.94 4.83
N ALA A 341 16.57 -18.28 5.82
CA ALA A 341 17.04 -18.99 7.03
C ALA A 341 17.41 -20.46 6.74
N LYS A 342 18.55 -20.94 7.26
CA LYS A 342 19.05 -22.32 7.06
C LYS A 342 18.11 -23.41 7.56
N ASN A 343 17.37 -23.15 8.64
CA ASN A 343 16.48 -24.12 9.29
C ASN A 343 15.07 -24.18 8.65
N GLY A 344 14.80 -23.38 7.61
CA GLY A 344 13.48 -23.30 6.96
C GLY A 344 12.38 -22.61 7.79
N ALA A 345 12.64 -22.28 9.06
CA ALA A 345 11.72 -21.54 9.91
C ALA A 345 12.03 -20.03 9.79
N GLY A 346 11.11 -19.26 9.18
CA GLY A 346 11.28 -17.82 9.01
C GLY A 346 12.13 -17.41 7.80
N SER A 347 11.95 -18.07 6.66
CA SER A 347 12.63 -17.71 5.42
C SER A 347 12.18 -16.37 4.81
N GLU A 348 11.07 -15.80 5.31
CA GLU A 348 10.55 -14.50 4.94
C GLU A 348 10.20 -13.65 6.17
N LEU A 349 10.35 -12.34 6.01
CA LEU A 349 9.88 -11.31 6.93
C LEU A 349 8.95 -10.37 6.16
N THR A 350 7.76 -10.09 6.70
CA THR A 350 6.86 -9.09 6.11
C THR A 350 6.76 -7.86 7.01
N LYS A 351 6.85 -6.70 6.39
CA LYS A 351 6.62 -5.39 7.01
C LYS A 351 5.56 -4.66 6.20
N VAL A 352 4.70 -3.92 6.88
CA VAL A 352 3.66 -3.10 6.28
C VAL A 352 3.78 -1.71 6.88
N MET A 353 3.68 -0.68 6.05
CA MET A 353 3.60 0.70 6.47
C MET A 353 2.45 1.40 5.75
N SER A 354 1.68 2.20 6.49
CA SER A 354 0.69 3.13 5.93
C SER A 354 1.32 4.51 5.91
N VAL A 355 1.38 5.15 4.74
CA VAL A 355 2.14 6.40 4.55
C VAL A 355 1.31 7.41 3.76
N SER A 356 1.28 8.65 4.24
CA SER A 356 0.48 9.68 3.58
C SER A 356 1.12 10.13 2.25
N PRO A 357 0.31 10.50 1.24
CA PRO A 357 0.76 11.15 0.01
C PRO A 357 1.81 12.24 0.20
N GLY A 358 1.60 13.12 1.18
CA GLY A 358 2.46 14.27 1.46
C GLY A 358 3.80 13.92 2.11
N GLU A 359 3.98 12.70 2.61
CA GLU A 359 5.27 12.20 3.09
C GLU A 359 6.13 11.67 1.94
N LEU A 360 5.50 11.12 0.89
CA LEU A 360 6.18 10.53 -0.27
C LEU A 360 6.39 11.51 -1.43
N PHE A 361 5.56 12.56 -1.54
CA PHE A 361 5.62 13.51 -2.64
C PHE A 361 5.37 14.95 -2.18
N ASP A 362 6.06 15.90 -2.81
CA ASP A 362 5.68 17.31 -2.84
C ASP A 362 4.84 17.57 -4.09
N LEU A 363 3.60 18.02 -3.88
CA LEU A 363 2.61 18.26 -4.92
C LEU A 363 2.36 19.76 -5.05
N GLN A 364 2.63 20.30 -6.23
CA GLN A 364 2.31 21.68 -6.56
C GLN A 364 1.04 21.69 -7.40
N TYR A 365 0.19 22.71 -7.18
CA TYR A 365 -1.10 22.82 -7.83
C TYR A 365 -1.26 24.16 -8.57
N ASP A 366 -1.93 24.14 -9.71
CA ASP A 366 -2.47 25.34 -10.35
C ASP A 366 -3.98 25.42 -10.10
N LEU A 367 -4.49 26.61 -9.76
CA LEU A 367 -5.93 26.86 -9.74
C LEU A 367 -6.40 27.10 -11.18
N ILE A 368 -7.18 26.17 -11.73
CA ILE A 368 -7.41 26.11 -13.19
C ILE A 368 -8.68 26.82 -13.62
N GLN A 369 -9.74 26.76 -12.80
CA GLN A 369 -11.01 27.35 -13.19
C GLN A 369 -11.96 27.56 -12.02
N ASP A 370 -12.66 28.68 -12.13
CA ASP A 370 -13.99 28.95 -11.61
C ASP A 370 -15.00 28.28 -12.56
N ALA A 371 -15.33 27.01 -12.34
CA ALA A 371 -16.33 26.35 -13.18
C ALA A 371 -17.71 26.93 -12.83
N HIS A 372 -18.36 27.63 -13.78
CA HIS A 372 -19.77 27.99 -13.68
C HIS A 372 -20.64 26.79 -14.05
N GLY A 373 -21.04 26.02 -13.04
CA GLY A 373 -22.03 24.96 -13.19
C GLY A 373 -23.40 25.38 -12.60
N PRO A 374 -24.37 24.46 -12.54
CA PRO A 374 -25.63 24.68 -11.80
C PRO A 374 -25.43 24.92 -10.29
N PHE A 375 -24.18 24.85 -9.81
CA PHE A 375 -23.73 25.00 -8.43
C PHE A 375 -23.03 26.34 -8.15
N GLY A 376 -23.00 27.27 -9.12
CA GLY A 376 -22.25 28.53 -9.00
C GLY A 376 -20.77 28.37 -9.36
N THR A 377 -19.92 29.26 -8.86
CA THR A 377 -18.47 29.25 -9.09
C THR A 377 -17.78 28.24 -8.19
N ILE A 378 -17.23 27.19 -8.78
CA ILE A 378 -16.49 26.15 -8.06
C ILE A 378 -15.01 26.26 -8.37
N LYS A 379 -14.17 26.29 -7.34
CA LYS A 379 -12.70 26.31 -7.47
C LYS A 379 -12.15 24.89 -7.53
N ILE A 380 -11.31 24.63 -8.53
CA ILE A 380 -10.68 23.32 -8.76
C ILE A 380 -9.18 23.50 -8.97
N TYR A 381 -8.39 22.67 -8.32
CA TYR A 381 -6.94 22.55 -8.53
C TYR A 381 -6.61 21.49 -9.58
N GLN A 382 -5.54 21.70 -10.35
CA GLN A 382 -4.82 20.62 -11.06
C GLN A 382 -3.48 20.42 -10.40
N ILE A 383 -3.01 19.17 -10.41
CA ILE A 383 -1.59 18.90 -10.19
C ILE A 383 -0.78 19.56 -11.31
N LYS A 384 0.16 20.41 -10.89
CA LYS A 384 1.16 21.10 -11.74
C LYS A 384 2.44 20.29 -11.83
N SER A 385 2.95 19.83 -10.69
CA SER A 385 4.17 19.03 -10.61
C SER A 385 4.16 18.13 -9.39
N VAL A 386 4.90 17.03 -9.51
CA VAL A 386 5.09 16.01 -8.49
C VAL A 386 6.58 15.84 -8.30
N THR A 387 7.05 15.97 -7.06
CA THR A 387 8.45 15.75 -6.70
C THR A 387 8.53 14.68 -5.63
N PRO A 388 9.15 13.51 -5.88
CA PRO A 388 9.35 12.52 -4.83
C PRO A 388 10.14 13.06 -3.64
N LYS A 389 9.74 12.65 -2.44
CA LYS A 389 10.36 12.98 -1.15
C LYS A 389 10.95 11.73 -0.52
N GLU A 390 12.05 11.91 0.18
CA GLU A 390 12.62 10.86 1.02
C GLU A 390 11.81 10.75 2.31
N PHE A 391 11.32 9.54 2.57
CA PHE A 391 10.59 9.16 3.77
C PHE A 391 11.49 8.29 4.66
N HIS A 392 11.42 8.46 5.98
CA HIS A 392 12.30 7.79 6.94
C HIS A 392 11.50 6.87 7.86
N PRO A 393 11.13 5.65 7.41
CA PRO A 393 10.18 4.80 8.14
C PRO A 393 10.80 4.14 9.39
N ASN A 394 12.13 4.05 9.46
CA ASN A 394 12.87 3.43 10.57
C ASN A 394 12.33 2.03 10.99
N ILE A 395 12.08 1.17 10.00
CA ILE A 395 11.48 -0.16 10.23
C ILE A 395 12.58 -1.15 10.62
N GLU A 396 12.54 -1.66 11.85
CA GLU A 396 13.41 -2.75 12.28
C GLU A 396 13.11 -4.03 11.49
N LEU A 397 14.16 -4.71 11.05
CA LEU A 397 14.13 -6.03 10.43
C LEU A 397 14.52 -7.09 11.45
N VAL A 398 15.72 -7.67 11.29
CA VAL A 398 16.34 -8.64 12.20
C VAL A 398 17.86 -8.41 12.19
N PRO A 399 18.59 -8.92 13.19
CA PRO A 399 20.05 -9.03 13.13
C PRO A 399 20.49 -9.88 11.94
N TRP A 400 21.53 -9.48 11.21
CA TRP A 400 22.05 -10.26 10.07
C TRP A 400 23.07 -11.31 10.51
N ASP A 401 22.58 -12.36 11.16
CA ASP A 401 23.38 -13.53 11.53
C ASP A 401 23.73 -14.39 10.30
N LEU A 402 24.96 -14.24 9.81
CA LEU A 402 25.51 -14.95 8.65
C LEU A 402 25.69 -16.46 8.91
N GLU A 403 25.64 -16.92 10.16
CA GLU A 403 25.62 -18.35 10.47
C GLU A 403 24.26 -18.96 10.14
N ASN A 404 23.17 -18.21 10.35
CA ASN A 404 21.80 -18.72 10.26
C ASN A 404 21.01 -18.22 9.05
N TYR A 405 21.38 -17.07 8.48
CA TYR A 405 20.72 -16.43 7.34
C TYR A 405 21.60 -16.39 6.09
N GLY A 406 20.96 -16.21 4.93
CA GLY A 406 21.67 -16.10 3.65
C GLY A 406 22.54 -14.85 3.56
N THR A 407 23.56 -14.90 2.71
CA THR A 407 24.48 -13.77 2.44
C THR A 407 23.83 -12.64 1.64
N ALA A 408 22.60 -12.83 1.16
CA ALA A 408 21.83 -11.88 0.39
C ALA A 408 20.38 -11.89 0.82
N TRP A 409 19.79 -10.70 0.97
CA TRP A 409 18.38 -10.50 1.24
C TRP A 409 17.70 -9.86 0.02
N LYS A 410 16.55 -10.42 -0.36
CA LYS A 410 15.74 -9.90 -1.46
C LYS A 410 14.52 -9.19 -0.88
N PHE A 411 14.34 -7.93 -1.25
CA PHE A 411 13.21 -7.09 -0.88
C PHE A 411 12.23 -7.04 -2.03
N ILE A 412 10.95 -7.24 -1.74
CA ILE A 412 9.86 -7.28 -2.71
C ILE A 412 8.79 -6.29 -2.22
N PHE A 413 8.49 -5.29 -3.04
CA PHE A 413 7.63 -4.17 -2.67
C PHE A 413 6.30 -4.23 -3.42
N TYR A 414 5.22 -3.99 -2.68
CA TYR A 414 3.87 -3.81 -3.21
C TYR A 414 3.24 -2.56 -2.59
N GLU A 415 2.52 -1.79 -3.40
CA GLU A 415 1.36 -1.03 -2.93
C GLU A 415 0.23 -2.07 -2.84
N THR A 416 -0.47 -2.14 -1.70
CA THR A 416 -1.51 -3.14 -1.50
C THR A 416 -2.90 -2.54 -1.50
N ASP A 417 -3.63 -2.84 -2.57
CA ASP A 417 -5.06 -2.60 -2.67
C ASP A 417 -5.93 -3.68 -2.01
N ASN A 418 -7.19 -3.28 -1.82
CA ASN A 418 -8.34 -4.11 -1.49
C ASN A 418 -8.59 -5.21 -2.55
N ALA A 419 -8.26 -6.48 -2.25
CA ALA A 419 -8.88 -7.65 -2.90
C ALA A 419 -8.33 -8.99 -2.39
N GLN A 420 -8.92 -10.07 -2.90
CA GLN A 420 -8.58 -11.47 -2.73
C GLN A 420 -7.06 -11.76 -2.80
N GLU A 421 -6.55 -12.52 -1.83
CA GLU A 421 -5.16 -13.00 -1.82
C GLU A 421 -4.87 -13.81 -3.09
N ILE A 422 -3.79 -13.45 -3.78
CA ILE A 422 -3.10 -14.27 -4.77
C ILE A 422 -1.75 -14.71 -4.22
N THR A 423 -1.23 -15.78 -4.79
CA THR A 423 0.05 -16.37 -4.37
C THR A 423 1.00 -16.37 -5.55
N LYS A 424 2.18 -15.75 -5.40
CA LYS A 424 3.24 -15.71 -6.42
C LYS A 424 4.44 -16.53 -5.93
N SER A 425 4.98 -17.38 -6.80
CA SER A 425 6.16 -18.19 -6.49
C SER A 425 7.43 -17.55 -7.04
N TYR A 426 8.47 -17.50 -6.21
CA TYR A 426 9.80 -16.98 -6.52
C TYR A 426 10.83 -18.08 -6.31
N GLU A 427 11.57 -18.45 -7.36
CA GLU A 427 12.76 -19.29 -7.20
C GLU A 427 13.98 -18.41 -6.90
N ASN A 428 14.75 -18.78 -5.88
CA ASN A 428 15.98 -18.08 -5.52
C ASN A 428 17.07 -19.09 -5.13
N THR A 429 18.33 -18.79 -5.46
CA THR A 429 19.49 -19.54 -4.98
C THR A 429 20.11 -18.77 -3.82
N SER A 430 20.01 -19.34 -2.62
CA SER A 430 20.58 -18.75 -1.40
C SER A 430 22.00 -19.24 -1.19
N THR A 431 22.92 -18.33 -0.92
CA THR A 431 24.31 -18.64 -0.55
C THR A 431 24.50 -18.44 0.94
N TYR A 432 25.25 -19.35 1.57
CA TYR A 432 25.55 -19.35 2.99
C TYR A 432 27.06 -19.36 3.22
N ALA A 433 27.50 -18.63 4.24
CA ALA A 433 28.87 -18.65 4.70
C ALA A 433 29.19 -19.97 5.42
N GLY A 434 30.38 -20.51 5.16
CA GLY A 434 30.88 -21.76 5.74
C GLY A 434 32.03 -21.59 6.73
N ASN A 435 32.45 -20.35 7.02
CA ASN A 435 33.58 -20.05 7.90
C ASN A 435 33.16 -19.85 9.37
N PHE A 436 32.45 -20.82 9.93
CA PHE A 436 32.10 -20.86 11.35
C PHE A 436 32.78 -22.03 12.05
N GLY A 437 33.25 -21.81 13.26
CA GLY A 437 33.93 -22.81 14.08
C GLY A 437 33.60 -22.64 15.56
N ILE A 438 33.69 -23.74 16.32
CA ILE A 438 33.45 -23.73 17.76
C ILE A 438 34.78 -23.46 18.48
N ASP A 439 34.80 -22.41 19.30
CA ASP A 439 35.92 -22.08 20.18
C ASP A 439 35.41 -21.95 21.63
N LEU A 440 35.96 -22.76 22.53
CA LEU A 440 35.56 -22.85 23.94
C LEU A 440 34.03 -23.03 24.15
N GLY A 441 33.36 -23.75 23.24
CA GLY A 441 31.93 -24.02 23.31
C GLY A 441 31.03 -22.91 22.74
N VAL A 442 31.61 -21.84 22.19
CA VAL A 442 30.89 -20.74 21.54
C VAL A 442 31.16 -20.76 20.04
N SER A 443 30.12 -20.57 19.22
CA SER A 443 30.28 -20.43 17.78
C SER A 443 30.91 -19.08 17.44
N LYS A 444 31.94 -19.08 16.59
CA LYS A 444 32.63 -17.90 16.11
C LYS A 444 32.72 -17.91 14.59
N LYS A 445 32.56 -16.73 14.00
CA LYS A 445 32.96 -16.49 12.62
C LYS A 445 34.49 -16.46 12.56
N ILE A 446 35.07 -17.21 11.61
CA ILE A 446 36.51 -17.40 11.45
C ILE A 446 36.99 -16.67 10.20
N GLY A 447 37.81 -15.65 10.38
CA GLY A 447 38.32 -14.78 9.32
C GLY A 447 37.33 -13.72 8.82
N LEU A 448 37.89 -12.62 8.29
CA LEU A 448 37.13 -11.62 7.54
C LEU A 448 36.56 -12.22 6.26
N LYS A 449 35.48 -11.62 5.75
CA LYS A 449 34.78 -12.07 4.54
C LYS A 449 34.37 -13.53 4.68
N PHE A 450 34.59 -14.37 3.68
CA PHE A 450 34.40 -15.82 3.79
C PHE A 450 35.63 -16.58 4.35
N GLY A 451 36.67 -15.87 4.81
CA GLY A 451 37.92 -16.50 5.26
C GLY A 451 38.57 -17.33 4.16
N GLY A 452 39.07 -18.52 4.50
CA GLY A 452 39.56 -19.53 3.56
C GLY A 452 38.54 -20.64 3.22
N SER A 453 37.30 -20.54 3.70
CA SER A 453 36.30 -21.61 3.60
C SER A 453 35.38 -21.46 2.38
N ALA A 454 34.81 -22.57 1.92
CA ALA A 454 33.82 -22.61 0.85
C ALA A 454 32.46 -22.07 1.32
N THR A 455 31.71 -21.46 0.39
CA THR A 455 30.28 -21.19 0.57
C THR A 455 29.47 -22.42 0.20
N THR A 456 28.25 -22.53 0.73
CA THR A 456 27.27 -23.52 0.26
C THR A 456 26.09 -22.80 -0.35
N SER A 457 25.56 -23.28 -1.47
CA SER A 457 24.37 -22.72 -2.11
C SER A 457 23.22 -23.73 -2.13
N THR A 458 22.01 -23.25 -1.85
CA THR A 458 20.79 -24.04 -1.88
C THR A 458 19.75 -23.32 -2.73
N LYS A 459 19.12 -24.03 -3.66
CA LYS A 459 17.98 -23.50 -4.43
C LYS A 459 16.71 -23.65 -3.60
N ASN A 460 16.07 -22.53 -3.30
CA ASN A 460 14.83 -22.46 -2.55
C ASN A 460 13.71 -21.90 -3.43
N SER A 461 12.49 -22.39 -3.25
CA SER A 461 11.29 -21.79 -3.84
C SER A 461 10.48 -21.15 -2.72
N TYR A 462 10.13 -19.88 -2.90
CA TYR A 462 9.38 -19.07 -1.96
C TYR A 462 8.03 -18.73 -2.53
N THR A 463 7.05 -18.56 -1.65
CA THR A 463 5.67 -18.34 -2.02
C THR A 463 5.19 -17.08 -1.34
N VAL A 464 5.20 -15.96 -2.05
CA VAL A 464 4.80 -14.65 -1.53
C VAL A 464 3.31 -14.45 -1.78
N LYS A 465 2.58 -14.12 -0.72
CA LYS A 465 1.17 -13.76 -0.80
C LYS A 465 1.01 -12.26 -1.02
N THR A 466 0.23 -11.89 -2.04
CA THR A 466 -0.16 -10.50 -2.35
C THR A 466 -1.67 -10.45 -2.65
N THR A 467 -2.27 -9.31 -2.99
CA THR A 467 -3.68 -9.24 -3.42
C THR A 467 -3.78 -9.14 -4.94
N LEU A 468 -4.94 -9.50 -5.51
CA LEU A 468 -5.16 -9.48 -6.97
C LEU A 468 -4.85 -8.10 -7.58
N ASN A 469 -5.14 -7.03 -6.84
CA ASN A 469 -5.05 -5.65 -7.33
C ASN A 469 -3.80 -4.91 -6.85
N SER A 470 -2.93 -5.54 -6.04
CA SER A 470 -1.71 -4.87 -5.55
C SER A 470 -0.75 -4.47 -6.69
N ASP A 471 -0.30 -3.22 -6.69
CA ASP A 471 0.75 -2.76 -7.62
C ASP A 471 2.13 -3.24 -7.21
N PHE A 472 2.81 -3.91 -8.13
CA PHE A 472 4.17 -4.37 -7.91
C PHE A 472 5.17 -3.23 -8.09
N LEU A 473 5.86 -2.86 -7.02
CA LEU A 473 6.84 -1.76 -7.01
C LEU A 473 8.29 -2.21 -7.24
N GLY A 474 8.48 -3.50 -7.54
CA GLY A 474 9.75 -4.06 -7.93
C GLY A 474 10.50 -4.80 -6.82
N GLU A 475 11.74 -5.18 -7.13
CA GLU A 475 12.61 -5.99 -6.29
C GLU A 475 13.97 -5.33 -6.13
N ALA A 476 14.53 -5.40 -4.92
CA ALA A 476 15.89 -4.96 -4.62
C ALA A 476 16.65 -6.08 -3.91
N ILE A 477 17.98 -6.10 -4.06
CA ILE A 477 18.85 -7.08 -3.39
C ILE A 477 19.91 -6.32 -2.60
N LEU A 478 20.07 -6.70 -1.34
CA LEU A 478 21.18 -6.28 -0.49
C LEU A 478 22.01 -7.51 -0.16
N THR A 479 23.33 -7.39 -0.26
CA THR A 479 24.24 -8.47 0.12
C THR A 479 25.07 -8.07 1.33
N PHE A 480 25.46 -9.05 2.15
CA PHE A 480 26.15 -8.82 3.42
C PHE A 480 27.48 -8.06 3.23
N ASP A 481 28.15 -8.32 2.10
CA ASP A 481 29.43 -7.72 1.71
C ASP A 481 29.34 -6.26 1.26
N GLN A 482 28.15 -5.78 0.93
CA GLN A 482 27.99 -4.41 0.48
C GLN A 482 28.20 -3.42 1.64
N PRO A 483 29.06 -2.40 1.46
CA PRO A 483 29.34 -1.42 2.50
C PRO A 483 28.12 -0.55 2.79
N ILE A 484 27.97 -0.17 4.05
CA ILE A 484 26.86 0.68 4.53
C ILE A 484 27.12 2.15 4.17
N ILE A 485 28.33 2.62 4.43
CA ILE A 485 28.82 3.96 4.06
C ILE A 485 29.67 3.80 2.80
N THR A 486 29.36 4.56 1.75
CA THR A 486 30.04 4.52 0.45
C THR A 486 30.98 5.70 0.23
N GLY A 487 30.86 6.75 1.05
CA GLY A 487 31.72 7.92 0.98
C GLY A 487 31.57 8.83 2.18
N SER A 488 32.54 9.75 2.33
CA SER A 488 32.50 10.83 3.30
C SER A 488 32.96 12.12 2.64
N SER A 489 32.28 13.23 2.94
CA SER A 489 32.62 14.56 2.44
C SER A 489 32.19 15.62 3.44
N GLY A 490 33.12 16.49 3.86
CA GLY A 490 32.82 17.63 4.72
C GLY A 490 32.21 17.28 6.08
N GLY A 491 32.49 16.10 6.64
CA GLY A 491 31.91 15.61 7.89
C GLY A 491 30.55 14.91 7.74
N SER A 492 30.02 14.82 6.52
CA SER A 492 28.82 14.05 6.18
C SER A 492 29.20 12.72 5.55
N TYR A 493 28.40 11.69 5.81
CA TYR A 493 28.55 10.36 5.22
C TYR A 493 27.46 10.10 4.18
N THR A 494 27.85 9.43 3.10
CA THR A 494 26.91 8.91 2.09
C THR A 494 26.67 7.44 2.36
N THR A 495 25.40 7.05 2.46
CA THR A 495 25.02 5.65 2.65
C THR A 495 24.69 4.97 1.34
N ARG A 496 24.79 3.64 1.34
CA ARG A 496 24.39 2.83 0.19
C ARG A 496 22.87 2.80 0.04
N GLU A 497 22.40 3.21 -1.12
CA GLU A 497 21.04 2.94 -1.57
C GLU A 497 21.00 1.65 -2.39
N ILE A 498 19.91 0.89 -2.25
CA ILE A 498 19.53 -0.19 -3.17
C ILE A 498 18.23 0.21 -3.87
N THR A 499 18.09 -0.13 -5.15
CA THR A 499 16.95 0.32 -5.97
C THR A 499 16.18 -0.85 -6.57
N THR A 500 14.90 -0.62 -6.88
CA THR A 500 14.08 -1.53 -7.69
C THR A 500 14.12 -1.15 -9.18
N GLY A 501 15.34 -0.98 -9.72
CA GLY A 501 15.54 -0.35 -11.03
C GLY A 501 15.45 1.16 -10.91
N ASN A 502 14.56 1.82 -11.66
CA ASN A 502 14.36 3.28 -11.57
C ASN A 502 13.03 3.69 -10.92
N LEU A 503 12.37 2.80 -10.15
CA LEU A 503 11.11 3.11 -9.48
C LEU A 503 11.31 3.67 -8.08
N LEU A 504 11.92 2.92 -7.18
CA LEU A 504 12.18 3.33 -5.80
C LEU A 504 13.59 2.97 -5.34
N SER A 505 14.09 3.69 -4.35
CA SER A 505 15.28 3.36 -3.59
C SER A 505 14.97 3.26 -2.10
N ILE A 506 15.71 2.39 -1.42
CA ILE A 506 15.74 2.30 0.05
C ILE A 506 17.18 2.30 0.54
N THR A 507 17.35 2.73 1.79
CA THR A 507 18.60 2.53 2.55
C THR A 507 18.35 1.55 3.69
N VAL A 508 19.25 0.57 3.83
CA VAL A 508 19.20 -0.42 4.91
C VAL A 508 20.49 -0.32 5.75
N GLN A 509 20.34 -0.04 7.04
CA GLN A 509 21.46 0.18 7.94
C GLN A 509 21.25 -0.56 9.27
N PRO A 510 22.31 -1.12 9.86
CA PRO A 510 22.24 -1.63 11.21
C PRO A 510 22.13 -0.49 12.22
N LYS A 511 21.31 -0.68 13.26
CA LYS A 511 21.23 0.19 14.43
C LYS A 511 21.32 -0.61 15.71
N LYS A 512 21.86 0.00 16.75
CA LYS A 512 21.89 -0.58 18.09
C LYS A 512 20.47 -0.63 18.66
N VAL A 513 20.08 -1.79 19.19
CA VAL A 513 18.73 -2.05 19.73
C VAL A 513 18.70 -2.27 21.24
N PHE A 514 19.83 -2.66 21.86
CA PHE A 514 19.95 -2.88 23.32
C PHE A 514 21.30 -2.40 23.86
#